data_AF-A0A937NT48-F1
#
_entry.id   AF-A0A937NT48-F1
#
_cell.length_a   1.000
_cell.length_b   1.000
_cell.length_c   1.000
_cell.angle_alpha   90.00
_cell.angle_beta   90.00
_cell.angle_gamma   90.00
#
_symmetry.space_group_name_H-M   'P 1'
#
loop_
_entity.id
_entity.type
_entity.pdbx_description
1 polymer ?
#
loop_
_entity_poly.entity_id
_entity_poly.type
_entity_poly.pdbx_seq_one_letter_code
_entity_poly.pdbx_strand_id
1 'polypeptide(L)'
;MKLHTLENYEVALLRFMARPLNHQGYAGELCASFEQEHGAHIPADHYAVLESGSERWHKNLNWARYFLTQKGLLDSPKRGVWRVTQAGLDWVQQNPTATRIAGKASRRRSSRARATTPAKKPESGITLEMLQQTGKLMPADQFRQVWGALYDQLLAEEQAKAITEITQAELGRRTRRWLDEVHAFLSGKGASTPSSEVLCDWIHFCYTVELYREAAALLPYVNEGEVAPAICKRAKRIAEVCRSKLAG
;
A
#
# COMPACT_ATOMS: atom_id res chain seq x y z
N MET A 1 -0.19 -32.48 -6.87
CA MET A 1 0.29 -32.06 -5.52
C MET A 1 -0.88 -31.43 -4.79
N LYS A 2 -1.26 -31.89 -3.60
CA LYS A 2 -2.40 -31.31 -2.86
C LYS A 2 -2.00 -29.96 -2.23
N LEU A 3 -2.92 -28.98 -2.24
CA LEU A 3 -2.67 -27.61 -1.76
C LEU A 3 -3.19 -27.40 -0.33
N HIS A 4 -2.72 -28.21 0.62
CA HIS A 4 -3.15 -28.12 2.02
C HIS A 4 -2.43 -27.03 2.81
N THR A 5 -1.20 -26.70 2.44
CA THR A 5 -0.37 -25.72 3.15
C THR A 5 -0.02 -24.56 2.24
N LEU A 6 0.27 -23.41 2.83
CA LEU A 6 0.76 -22.24 2.12
C LEU A 6 2.03 -22.53 1.30
N GLU A 7 2.93 -23.37 1.81
CA GLU A 7 4.14 -23.78 1.08
C GLU A 7 3.81 -24.54 -0.21
N ASN A 8 2.73 -25.33 -0.20
CA ASN A 8 2.26 -25.99 -1.42
C ASN A 8 1.72 -24.98 -2.44
N TYR A 9 1.02 -23.93 -1.98
CA TYR A 9 0.58 -22.84 -2.85
C TYR A 9 1.78 -22.08 -3.46
N GLU A 10 2.84 -21.84 -2.70
CA GLU A 10 4.05 -21.18 -3.23
C GLU A 10 4.68 -21.97 -4.39
N VAL A 11 4.92 -23.27 -4.18
CA VAL A 11 5.53 -24.12 -5.21
C VAL A 11 4.60 -24.25 -6.42
N ALA A 12 3.30 -24.44 -6.20
CA ALA A 12 2.33 -24.55 -7.28
C ALA A 12 2.25 -23.26 -8.10
N LEU A 13 2.13 -22.10 -7.44
CA LEU A 13 2.07 -20.80 -8.11
C LEU A 13 3.34 -20.51 -8.89
N LEU A 14 4.52 -20.76 -8.32
CA LEU A 14 5.78 -20.52 -9.02
C LEU A 14 5.91 -21.40 -10.27
N ARG A 15 5.56 -22.69 -10.18
CA ARG A 15 5.57 -23.59 -11.34
C ARG A 15 4.54 -23.21 -12.40
N PHE A 16 3.35 -22.81 -11.97
CA PHE A 16 2.30 -22.32 -12.86
C PHE A 16 2.78 -21.09 -13.66
N MET A 17 3.40 -20.12 -12.97
CA MET A 17 3.93 -18.89 -13.56
C MET A 17 5.19 -19.11 -14.40
N ALA A 18 5.99 -20.15 -14.14
CA ALA A 18 7.21 -20.44 -14.89
C ALA A 18 6.96 -20.99 -16.30
N ARG A 19 5.71 -21.33 -16.64
CA ARG A 19 5.35 -21.79 -17.99
C ARG A 19 5.37 -20.62 -18.98
N PRO A 20 5.81 -20.82 -20.23
CA PRO A 20 6.01 -19.74 -21.21
C PRO A 20 4.81 -18.80 -21.40
N LEU A 21 3.58 -19.33 -21.31
CA LEU A 21 2.35 -18.54 -21.49
C LEU A 21 1.96 -17.71 -20.25
N ASN A 22 2.57 -17.99 -19.09
CA ASN A 22 2.18 -17.43 -17.80
C ASN A 22 3.30 -16.60 -17.14
N HIS A 23 4.39 -16.31 -17.88
CA HIS A 23 5.53 -15.57 -17.34
C HIS A 23 5.12 -14.19 -16.79
N GLN A 24 4.06 -13.59 -17.35
CA GLN A 24 3.47 -12.36 -16.87
C GLN A 24 1.97 -12.32 -17.19
N GLY A 25 1.16 -11.80 -16.28
CA GLY A 25 -0.28 -11.61 -16.51
C GLY A 25 -0.96 -10.76 -15.44
N TYR A 26 -2.23 -10.41 -15.67
CA TYR A 26 -3.03 -9.74 -14.65
C TYR A 26 -3.43 -10.73 -13.56
N ALA A 27 -3.44 -10.26 -12.30
CA ALA A 27 -3.71 -11.08 -11.13
C ALA A 27 -5.05 -11.81 -11.23
N GLY A 28 -6.10 -11.15 -11.72
CA GLY A 28 -7.42 -11.77 -11.88
C GLY A 28 -7.40 -12.95 -12.86
N GLU A 29 -6.79 -12.76 -14.03
CA GLU A 29 -6.67 -13.78 -15.08
C GLU A 29 -5.80 -14.96 -14.61
N LEU A 30 -4.69 -14.67 -13.94
CA LEU A 30 -3.80 -15.67 -13.38
C LEU A 30 -4.46 -16.46 -12.25
N CYS A 31 -5.22 -15.81 -11.35
CA CYS A 31 -5.97 -16.49 -10.30
C CYS A 31 -7.04 -17.43 -10.89
N ALA A 32 -7.80 -16.97 -11.88
CA ALA A 32 -8.83 -17.78 -12.54
C ALA A 32 -8.21 -18.98 -13.28
N SER A 33 -7.12 -18.76 -14.00
CA SER A 33 -6.39 -19.83 -14.71
C SER A 33 -5.74 -20.82 -13.74
N PHE A 34 -5.22 -20.33 -12.61
CA PHE A 34 -4.67 -21.17 -11.56
C PHE A 34 -5.76 -22.06 -10.94
N GLU A 35 -6.94 -21.52 -10.66
CA GLU A 35 -8.07 -22.28 -10.15
C GLU A 35 -8.55 -23.34 -11.15
N GLN A 36 -8.67 -22.98 -12.43
CA GLN A 36 -9.07 -23.91 -13.47
C GLN A 36 -8.13 -25.14 -13.53
N GLU A 37 -6.83 -24.92 -13.35
CA GLU A 37 -5.84 -26.00 -13.40
C GLU A 37 -5.68 -26.75 -12.07
N HIS A 38 -5.68 -26.04 -10.95
CA HIS A 38 -5.35 -26.58 -9.64
C HIS A 38 -6.57 -26.81 -8.74
N GLY A 39 -7.78 -26.46 -9.16
CA GLY A 39 -9.01 -26.55 -8.37
C GLY A 39 -9.25 -27.94 -7.80
N ALA A 40 -9.01 -29.00 -8.58
CA ALA A 40 -9.11 -30.39 -8.12
C ALA A 40 -8.11 -30.74 -6.98
N HIS A 41 -7.05 -29.95 -6.82
CA HIS A 41 -6.03 -30.10 -5.78
C HIS A 41 -6.23 -29.14 -4.60
N ILE A 42 -7.17 -28.18 -4.72
CA ILE A 42 -7.54 -27.27 -3.65
C ILE A 42 -8.50 -28.00 -2.69
N PRO A 43 -8.20 -28.05 -1.39
CA PRO A 43 -9.11 -28.63 -0.39
C PRO A 43 -10.47 -27.94 -0.39
N ALA A 44 -11.56 -28.71 -0.23
CA ALA A 44 -12.92 -28.16 -0.23
C ALA A 44 -13.13 -27.06 0.82
N ASP A 45 -12.50 -27.18 1.99
CA ASP A 45 -12.57 -26.17 3.06
C ASP A 45 -11.88 -24.85 2.69
N HIS A 46 -11.01 -24.83 1.68
CA HIS A 46 -10.40 -23.59 1.18
C HIS A 46 -11.35 -22.79 0.26
N TYR A 47 -12.46 -23.36 -0.18
CA TYR A 47 -13.54 -22.62 -0.85
C TYR A 47 -14.48 -21.89 0.12
N ALA A 48 -14.28 -22.05 1.44
CA ALA A 48 -15.03 -21.30 2.42
C ALA A 48 -14.78 -19.79 2.28
N VAL A 49 -15.86 -19.02 2.23
CA VAL A 49 -15.83 -17.55 2.22
C VAL A 49 -15.50 -17.06 3.63
N LEU A 50 -14.45 -16.25 3.76
CA LEU A 50 -14.03 -15.63 5.02
C LEU A 50 -14.85 -14.37 5.30
N GLU A 51 -14.78 -13.84 6.53
CA GLU A 51 -15.43 -12.57 6.93
C GLU A 51 -15.06 -11.39 6.01
N SER A 52 -13.90 -11.44 5.35
CA SER A 52 -13.49 -10.45 4.37
C SER A 52 -14.19 -10.55 3.01
N GLY A 53 -15.15 -11.48 2.84
CA GLY A 53 -15.86 -11.73 1.58
C GLY A 53 -15.04 -12.43 0.50
N SER A 54 -13.86 -12.96 0.82
CA SER A 54 -13.01 -13.71 -0.14
C SER A 54 -12.88 -15.17 0.28
N GLU A 55 -12.80 -16.07 -0.70
CA GLU A 55 -12.51 -17.48 -0.45
C GLU A 55 -11.09 -17.68 0.09
N ARG A 56 -10.93 -18.64 0.99
CA ARG A 56 -9.65 -18.90 1.67
C ARG A 56 -8.53 -19.27 0.71
N TRP A 57 -8.79 -20.03 -0.35
CA TRP A 57 -7.76 -20.39 -1.35
C TRP A 57 -7.21 -19.15 -2.05
N HIS A 58 -8.07 -18.17 -2.35
CA HIS A 58 -7.66 -16.92 -2.99
C HIS A 58 -6.76 -16.10 -2.07
N LYS A 59 -7.04 -16.09 -0.76
CA LYS A 59 -6.14 -15.49 0.24
C LYS A 59 -4.81 -16.23 0.32
N ASN A 60 -4.83 -17.57 0.35
CA ASN A 60 -3.61 -18.38 0.37
C ASN A 60 -2.73 -18.14 -0.87
N LEU A 61 -3.34 -18.01 -2.05
CA LEU A 61 -2.63 -17.71 -3.29
C LEU A 61 -1.98 -16.31 -3.25
N ASN A 62 -2.69 -15.31 -2.71
CA ASN A 62 -2.13 -13.97 -2.51
C ASN A 62 -0.97 -13.97 -1.51
N TRP A 63 -1.07 -14.74 -0.43
CA TRP A 63 0.03 -14.92 0.53
C TRP A 63 1.23 -15.62 -0.13
N ALA A 64 1.00 -16.68 -0.90
CA ALA A 64 2.04 -17.37 -1.63
C ALA A 64 2.77 -16.42 -2.58
N ARG A 65 2.03 -15.58 -3.33
CA ARG A 65 2.60 -14.53 -4.17
C ARG A 65 3.44 -13.55 -3.36
N TYR A 66 2.94 -13.08 -2.21
CA TYR A 66 3.70 -12.20 -1.32
C TYR A 66 5.05 -12.83 -0.91
N PHE A 67 5.05 -14.09 -0.47
CA PHE A 67 6.28 -14.78 -0.05
C PHE A 67 7.24 -15.03 -1.21
N LEU A 68 6.74 -15.41 -2.38
CA LEU A 68 7.55 -15.54 -3.59
C LEU A 68 8.20 -14.21 -4.00
N THR A 69 7.50 -13.08 -3.84
CA THR A 69 8.08 -11.76 -4.05
C THR A 69 9.15 -11.43 -3.00
N GLN A 70 8.94 -11.76 -1.72
CA GLN A 70 9.97 -11.61 -0.69
C GLN A 70 11.22 -12.46 -0.96
N LYS A 71 11.05 -13.63 -1.60
CA LYS A 71 12.13 -14.52 -2.03
C LYS A 71 12.79 -14.08 -3.36
N GLY A 72 12.28 -13.04 -4.02
CA GLY A 72 12.78 -12.55 -5.30
C GLY A 72 12.46 -13.46 -6.49
N LEU A 73 11.50 -14.38 -6.36
CA LEU A 73 11.13 -15.34 -7.40
C LEU A 73 9.98 -14.83 -8.28
N LEU A 74 9.11 -13.99 -7.73
CA LEU A 74 8.10 -13.22 -8.45
C LEU A 74 8.35 -11.71 -8.25
N ASP A 75 7.92 -10.89 -9.21
CA ASP A 75 7.84 -9.44 -9.05
C ASP A 75 6.48 -8.89 -9.52
N SER A 76 6.33 -7.58 -9.45
CA SER A 76 5.08 -6.89 -9.78
C SER A 76 5.38 -5.56 -10.46
N PRO A 77 5.61 -5.57 -11.79
CA PRO A 77 6.07 -4.40 -12.51
C PRO A 77 5.04 -3.26 -12.51
N LYS A 78 3.74 -3.60 -12.38
CA LYS A 78 2.63 -2.66 -12.27
C LYS A 78 1.59 -3.18 -11.27
N ARG A 79 0.73 -2.29 -10.78
CA ARG A 79 -0.39 -2.68 -9.90
C ARG A 79 -1.25 -3.72 -10.63
N GLY A 80 -1.48 -4.86 -9.98
CA GLY A 80 -2.31 -5.93 -10.53
C GLY A 80 -1.63 -6.83 -11.56
N VAL A 81 -0.34 -6.63 -11.88
CA VAL A 81 0.41 -7.52 -12.79
C VAL A 81 1.39 -8.36 -11.98
N TRP A 82 1.39 -9.67 -12.19
CA TRP A 82 2.37 -10.59 -11.60
C TRP A 82 3.30 -11.07 -12.70
N ARG A 83 4.59 -11.21 -12.39
CA ARG A 83 5.58 -11.73 -13.32
C ARG A 83 6.58 -12.63 -12.59
N VAL A 84 6.98 -13.70 -13.24
CA VAL A 84 8.09 -14.55 -12.79
C VAL A 84 9.42 -13.91 -13.15
N THR A 85 10.34 -13.90 -12.19
CA THR A 85 11.70 -13.39 -12.42
C THR A 85 12.57 -14.48 -13.04
N GLN A 86 13.74 -14.12 -13.59
CA GLN A 86 14.71 -15.12 -14.04
C GLN A 86 15.11 -16.08 -12.91
N ALA A 87 15.32 -15.56 -11.69
CA ALA A 87 15.61 -16.40 -10.52
C ALA A 87 14.48 -17.40 -10.21
N GLY A 88 13.22 -17.01 -10.44
CA GLY A 88 12.07 -17.90 -10.33
C GLY A 88 12.09 -19.03 -11.37
N LEU A 89 12.41 -18.71 -12.62
CA LEU A 89 12.56 -19.69 -13.70
C LEU A 89 13.70 -20.67 -13.42
N ASP A 90 14.87 -20.14 -13.08
CA ASP A 90 16.07 -20.92 -12.75
C ASP A 90 15.78 -21.84 -11.56
N TRP A 91 15.07 -21.34 -10.53
CA TRP A 91 14.69 -22.15 -9.38
C TRP A 91 13.81 -23.33 -9.78
N VAL A 92 12.80 -23.14 -10.64
CA VAL A 92 11.93 -24.23 -11.11
C VAL A 92 12.71 -25.27 -11.90
N GLN A 93 13.65 -24.83 -12.74
CA GLN A 93 14.51 -25.72 -13.51
C GLN A 93 15.45 -26.54 -12.62
N GLN A 94 16.03 -25.92 -11.58
CA GLN A 94 16.94 -26.58 -10.65
C GLN A 94 16.22 -27.47 -9.63
N ASN A 95 14.92 -27.23 -9.37
CA ASN A 95 14.15 -27.89 -8.30
C ASN A 95 12.86 -28.55 -8.83
N PRO A 96 12.95 -29.46 -9.82
CA PRO A 96 11.77 -30.02 -10.49
C PRO A 96 10.88 -30.87 -9.55
N THR A 97 11.46 -31.47 -8.51
CA THR A 97 10.76 -32.35 -7.56
C THR A 97 10.51 -31.71 -6.19
N ALA A 98 10.94 -30.46 -5.97
CA ALA A 98 10.78 -29.81 -4.68
C ALA A 98 9.29 -29.65 -4.31
N THR A 99 8.98 -29.89 -3.04
CA THR A 99 7.63 -29.72 -2.46
C THR A 99 7.52 -28.48 -1.59
N ARG A 100 8.65 -27.79 -1.34
CA ARG A 100 8.76 -26.53 -0.60
C ARG A 100 9.87 -25.66 -1.16
N ILE A 101 9.73 -24.35 -1.06
CA ILE A 101 10.77 -23.38 -1.42
C ILE A 101 11.58 -23.05 -0.17
N ALA A 102 12.78 -23.62 -0.07
CA ALA A 102 13.67 -23.41 1.06
C ALA A 102 14.08 -21.93 1.19
N GLY A 103 14.20 -21.48 2.45
CA GLY A 103 14.53 -20.11 2.80
C GLY A 103 13.44 -19.51 3.70
N LYS A 104 13.84 -19.04 4.89
CA LYS A 104 12.94 -18.22 5.71
C LYS A 104 12.51 -17.03 4.86
N ALA A 105 11.22 -16.70 4.85
CA ALA A 105 10.76 -15.40 4.38
C ALA A 105 11.63 -14.38 5.11
N SER A 106 12.59 -13.79 4.39
CA SER A 106 13.46 -12.80 4.98
C SER A 106 12.51 -11.75 5.54
N ARG A 107 12.50 -11.55 6.86
CA ARG A 107 12.02 -10.31 7.48
C ARG A 107 12.96 -9.18 7.03
N ARG A 108 13.13 -9.00 5.73
CA ARG A 108 13.39 -7.71 5.16
C ARG A 108 12.08 -6.99 5.36
N ARG A 109 11.98 -6.37 6.55
CA ARG A 109 11.31 -5.09 6.71
C ARG A 109 11.40 -4.41 5.36
N SER A 110 10.27 -4.08 4.77
CA SER A 110 10.18 -3.24 3.60
C SER A 110 10.66 -1.82 3.96
N SER A 111 11.88 -1.66 4.48
CA SER A 111 12.75 -0.62 3.97
C SER A 111 12.97 -1.00 2.52
N ARG A 112 12.35 -0.22 1.65
CA ARG A 112 12.56 -0.23 0.21
C ARG A 112 14.01 0.18 -0.05
N ALA A 113 14.96 -0.68 0.29
CA ALA A 113 16.23 -0.77 -0.40
C ALA A 113 15.89 -1.37 -1.75
N ARG A 114 15.42 -0.48 -2.65
CA ARG A 114 15.71 -0.55 -4.07
C ARG A 114 17.14 -1.09 -4.14
N ALA A 115 17.37 -2.18 -4.86
CA ALA A 115 18.72 -2.58 -5.18
C ALA A 115 19.36 -1.38 -5.87
N THR A 116 20.03 -0.57 -5.06
CA THR A 116 21.17 0.19 -5.47
C THR A 116 22.15 -0.88 -5.89
N THR A 117 22.16 -1.18 -7.19
CA THR A 117 23.43 -1.05 -7.90
C THR A 117 24.14 0.13 -7.26
N PRO A 118 25.35 -0.01 -6.69
CA PRO A 118 26.02 1.10 -6.02
C PRO A 118 25.85 2.30 -6.94
N ALA A 119 25.10 3.29 -6.47
CA ALA A 119 24.75 4.43 -7.27
C ALA A 119 26.09 5.06 -7.59
N LYS A 120 26.55 4.81 -8.82
CA LYS A 120 27.44 5.73 -9.47
C LYS A 120 26.66 7.03 -9.34
N LYS A 121 27.13 7.95 -8.48
CA LYS A 121 26.74 9.35 -8.55
C LYS A 121 26.59 9.64 -10.03
N PRO A 122 25.46 10.19 -10.52
CA PRO A 122 25.54 10.86 -11.80
C PRO A 122 26.55 12.00 -11.58
N GLU A 123 27.82 11.74 -11.91
CA GLU A 123 28.85 12.75 -12.09
C GLU A 123 28.48 13.68 -13.26
N SER A 124 27.44 13.34 -14.00
CA SER A 124 26.79 14.18 -14.98
C SER A 124 25.94 15.24 -14.29
N GLY A 125 26.34 16.51 -14.37
CA GLY A 125 25.59 17.70 -13.91
C GLY A 125 24.27 17.96 -14.65
N ILE A 126 23.50 16.91 -14.93
CA ILE A 126 22.18 16.95 -15.54
C ILE A 126 21.16 17.12 -14.40
N THR A 127 20.48 18.26 -14.38
CA THR A 127 19.43 18.56 -13.39
C THR A 127 18.05 18.10 -13.87
N LEU A 128 17.09 17.99 -12.94
CA LEU A 128 15.69 17.69 -13.28
C LEU A 128 15.12 18.72 -14.27
N GLU A 129 15.44 20.00 -14.08
CA GLU A 129 15.02 21.09 -14.97
C GLU A 129 15.56 20.93 -16.39
N MET A 130 16.83 20.52 -16.55
CA MET A 130 17.42 20.25 -17.86
C MET A 130 16.72 19.10 -18.59
N LEU A 131 16.33 18.03 -17.87
CA LEU A 131 15.56 16.93 -18.45
C LEU A 131 14.14 17.34 -18.80
N GLN A 132 13.48 18.16 -17.98
CA GLN A 132 12.16 18.71 -18.31
C GLN A 132 12.21 19.58 -19.58
N GLN A 133 13.27 20.37 -19.76
CA GLN A 133 13.47 21.15 -20.98
C GLN A 133 13.75 20.26 -22.20
N THR A 134 14.56 19.21 -22.04
CA THR A 134 14.86 18.25 -23.12
C THR A 134 13.62 17.46 -23.53
N GLY A 135 12.77 17.07 -22.57
CA GLY A 135 11.50 16.38 -22.82
C GLY A 135 10.47 17.20 -23.59
N LYS A 136 10.62 18.54 -23.64
CA LYS A 136 9.78 19.41 -24.49
C LYS A 136 10.23 19.42 -25.95
N LEU A 137 11.50 19.09 -26.23
CA LEU A 137 12.10 19.18 -27.56
C LEU A 137 12.14 17.84 -28.30
N MET A 138 11.72 16.74 -27.65
CA MET A 138 11.76 15.41 -28.25
C MET A 138 10.44 14.66 -28.07
N PRO A 139 10.11 13.70 -28.95
CA PRO A 139 8.93 12.86 -28.80
C PRO A 139 8.92 12.09 -27.47
N ALA A 140 7.74 11.97 -26.86
CA ALA A 140 7.59 11.41 -25.51
C ALA A 140 8.13 9.98 -25.38
N ASP A 141 7.96 9.14 -26.40
CA ASP A 141 8.43 7.76 -26.41
C ASP A 141 9.96 7.68 -26.42
N GLN A 142 10.59 8.56 -27.21
CA GLN A 142 12.04 8.65 -27.29
C GLN A 142 12.63 9.22 -25.98
N PHE A 143 11.96 10.20 -25.38
CA PHE A 143 12.34 10.72 -24.06
C PHE A 143 12.28 9.62 -23.00
N ARG A 144 11.18 8.85 -22.96
CA ARG A 144 11.03 7.76 -22.00
C ARG A 144 12.08 6.66 -22.19
N GLN A 145 12.40 6.31 -23.43
CA GLN A 145 13.38 5.27 -23.73
C GLN A 145 14.80 5.66 -23.31
N VAL A 146 15.19 6.91 -23.52
CA VAL A 146 16.57 7.39 -23.28
C VAL A 146 16.75 7.94 -21.86
N TRP A 147 15.79 8.75 -21.39
CA TRP A 147 15.91 9.52 -20.16
C TRP A 147 14.93 9.08 -19.06
N GLY A 148 13.95 8.23 -19.36
CA GLY A 148 12.86 7.90 -18.43
C GLY A 148 13.34 7.41 -17.07
N ALA A 149 14.31 6.50 -17.03
CA ALA A 149 14.83 5.97 -15.77
C ALA A 149 15.55 7.05 -14.91
N LEU A 150 16.32 7.94 -15.55
CA LEU A 150 17.02 9.03 -14.88
C LEU A 150 16.05 10.12 -14.41
N TYR A 151 15.07 10.46 -15.25
CA TYR A 151 14.00 11.39 -14.93
C TYR A 151 13.20 10.91 -13.71
N ASP A 152 12.76 9.65 -13.71
CA ASP A 152 12.03 9.05 -12.60
C ASP A 152 12.87 9.01 -11.32
N GLN A 153 14.18 8.80 -11.43
CA GLN A 153 15.08 8.85 -10.29
C GLN A 153 15.19 10.26 -9.71
N LEU A 154 15.50 11.26 -10.53
CA LEU A 154 15.65 12.66 -10.07
C LEU A 154 14.32 13.21 -9.54
N LEU A 155 13.20 12.86 -10.18
CA LEU A 155 11.87 13.23 -9.69
C LEU A 155 11.59 12.60 -8.32
N ALA A 156 11.94 11.33 -8.12
CA ALA A 156 11.78 10.68 -6.82
C ALA A 156 12.69 11.28 -5.75
N GLU A 157 13.91 11.70 -6.10
CA GLU A 157 14.83 12.40 -5.19
C GLU A 157 14.26 13.77 -4.78
N GLU A 158 13.77 14.56 -5.73
CA GLU A 158 13.12 15.85 -5.43
C GLU A 158 11.86 15.68 -4.59
N GLN A 159 11.03 14.68 -4.90
CA GLN A 159 9.85 14.36 -4.08
C GLN A 159 10.24 13.91 -2.68
N ALA A 160 11.33 13.16 -2.53
CA ALA A 160 11.80 12.71 -1.22
C ALA A 160 12.27 13.90 -0.35
N LYS A 161 12.85 14.95 -0.93
CA LYS A 161 13.21 16.17 -0.21
C LYS A 161 11.99 16.90 0.38
N ALA A 162 10.81 16.73 -0.22
CA ALA A 162 9.57 17.29 0.29
C ALA A 162 8.97 16.47 1.46
N ILE A 163 9.44 15.24 1.69
CA ILE A 163 8.96 14.39 2.78
C ILE A 163 9.70 14.79 4.06
N THR A 164 8.95 15.27 5.05
CA THR A 164 9.50 15.50 6.38
C THR A 164 9.75 14.15 7.06
N GLU A 165 11.01 13.88 7.40
CA GLU A 165 11.35 12.72 8.22
C GLU A 165 10.91 12.96 9.67
N ILE A 166 9.84 12.28 10.09
CA ILE A 166 9.35 12.30 11.47
C ILE A 166 9.40 10.89 12.05
N THR A 167 9.95 10.77 13.26
CA THR A 167 9.95 9.48 13.96
C THR A 167 8.55 9.13 14.46
N GLN A 168 8.24 7.85 14.60
CA GLN A 168 6.95 7.41 15.14
C GLN A 168 6.69 7.93 16.56
N ALA A 169 7.74 8.03 17.38
CA ALA A 169 7.63 8.59 18.73
C ALA A 169 7.25 10.08 18.69
N GLU A 170 7.86 10.86 17.78
CA GLU A 170 7.54 12.27 17.63
C GLU A 170 6.14 12.49 17.05
N LEU A 171 5.74 11.69 16.05
CA LEU A 171 4.38 11.70 15.53
C LEU A 171 3.36 11.43 16.64
N GLY A 172 3.59 10.38 17.44
CA GLY A 172 2.73 10.03 18.57
C GLY A 172 2.63 11.14 19.62
N ARG A 173 3.74 11.84 19.92
CA ARG A 173 3.73 13.00 20.84
C ARG A 173 2.86 14.14 20.30
N ARG A 174 2.96 14.45 19.00
CA ARG A 174 2.16 15.51 18.36
C ARG A 174 0.67 15.17 18.33
N THR A 175 0.34 13.94 17.93
CA THR A 175 -1.03 13.43 17.95
C THR A 175 -1.62 13.48 19.36
N ARG A 176 -0.85 13.10 20.38
CA ARG A 176 -1.31 13.12 21.78
C ARG A 176 -1.60 14.54 22.26
N ARG A 177 -0.77 15.53 21.90
CA ARG A 177 -1.03 16.94 22.25
C ARG A 177 -2.37 17.42 21.71
N TRP A 178 -2.68 17.13 20.44
CA TRP A 178 -3.97 17.46 19.84
C TRP A 178 -5.13 16.77 20.56
N LEU A 179 -4.96 15.50 20.93
CA LEU A 179 -5.98 14.77 21.68
C LEU A 179 -6.20 15.35 23.08
N ASP A 180 -5.13 15.72 23.78
CA ASP A 180 -5.22 16.33 25.11
C ASP A 180 -5.96 17.68 25.04
N GLU A 181 -5.78 18.46 23.98
CA GLU A 181 -6.52 19.71 23.73
C GLU A 181 -8.02 19.46 23.48
N VAL A 182 -8.36 18.48 22.62
CA VAL A 182 -9.75 18.07 22.37
C VAL A 182 -10.42 17.62 23.67
N HIS A 183 -9.75 16.78 24.46
CA HIS A 183 -10.28 16.31 25.74
C HIS A 183 -10.40 17.43 26.77
N ALA A 184 -9.43 18.34 26.84
CA ALA A 184 -9.51 19.49 27.73
C ALA A 184 -10.71 20.38 27.37
N PHE A 185 -10.95 20.63 26.08
CA PHE A 185 -12.12 21.36 25.61
C PHE A 185 -13.43 20.65 25.95
N LEU A 186 -13.58 19.38 25.56
CA LEU A 186 -14.81 18.61 25.80
C LEU A 186 -15.10 18.39 27.29
N SER A 187 -14.08 18.40 28.15
CA SER A 187 -14.24 18.32 29.60
C SER A 187 -14.40 19.67 30.29
N GLY A 188 -14.41 20.78 29.55
CA GLY A 188 -14.52 22.14 30.09
C GLY A 188 -13.28 22.60 30.88
N LYS A 189 -12.13 21.94 30.71
CA LYS A 189 -10.85 22.25 31.39
C LYS A 189 -9.94 23.17 30.57
N GLY A 190 -10.34 23.55 29.35
CA GLY A 190 -9.56 24.44 28.48
C GLY A 190 -9.68 25.91 28.86
N ALA A 191 -8.58 26.66 28.83
CA ALA A 191 -8.55 28.09 29.13
C ALA A 191 -9.03 28.97 27.96
N SER A 192 -9.11 28.43 26.74
CA SER A 192 -9.49 29.16 25.53
C SER A 192 -10.57 28.42 24.75
N THR A 193 -11.55 29.17 24.26
CA THR A 193 -12.56 28.66 23.33
C THR A 193 -11.92 28.55 21.93
N PRO A 194 -11.79 27.35 21.34
CA PRO A 194 -11.29 27.19 19.98
C PRO A 194 -12.26 27.84 18.98
N SER A 195 -11.75 28.30 17.84
CA SER A 195 -12.60 28.78 16.76
C SER A 195 -13.37 27.64 16.11
N SER A 196 -14.47 27.97 15.41
CA SER A 196 -15.26 26.99 14.68
C SER A 196 -14.47 26.26 13.58
N GLU A 197 -13.45 26.90 13.00
CA GLU A 197 -12.52 26.25 12.05
C GLU A 197 -11.66 25.19 12.74
N VAL A 198 -11.08 25.51 13.91
CA VAL A 198 -10.29 24.56 14.70
C VAL A 198 -11.15 23.36 15.12
N LEU A 199 -12.41 23.60 15.50
CA LEU A 199 -13.36 22.53 15.82
C LEU A 199 -13.63 21.62 14.61
N CYS A 200 -13.75 22.18 13.40
CA CYS A 200 -13.88 21.37 12.19
C CYS A 200 -12.64 20.51 11.91
N ASP A 201 -11.45 21.05 12.14
CA ASP A 201 -10.20 20.31 12.01
C ASP A 201 -10.09 19.20 13.06
N TRP A 202 -10.49 19.46 14.30
CA TRP A 202 -10.56 18.45 15.36
C TRP A 202 -11.56 17.34 15.05
N ILE A 203 -12.73 17.65 14.48
CA ILE A 203 -13.70 16.64 14.02
C ILE A 203 -13.05 15.72 12.98
N HIS A 204 -12.36 16.30 11.99
CA HIS A 204 -11.68 15.53 10.94
C HIS A 204 -10.53 14.69 11.51
N PHE A 205 -9.72 15.27 12.40
CA PHE A 205 -8.64 14.58 13.10
C PHE A 205 -9.18 13.37 13.87
N CYS A 206 -10.18 13.58 14.74
CA CYS A 206 -10.78 12.52 15.55
C CYS A 206 -11.34 11.39 14.67
N TYR A 207 -12.02 11.71 13.57
CA TYR A 207 -12.48 10.70 12.61
C TYR A 207 -11.32 9.90 12.00
N THR A 208 -10.23 10.57 11.62
CA THR A 208 -9.06 9.95 10.98
C THR A 208 -8.36 8.96 11.91
N VAL A 209 -8.35 9.23 13.23
CA VAL A 209 -7.80 8.34 14.26
C VAL A 209 -8.86 7.49 14.98
N GLU A 210 -10.06 7.39 14.40
CA GLU A 210 -11.17 6.53 14.86
C GLU A 210 -11.75 6.88 16.25
N LEU A 211 -11.57 8.14 16.70
CA LEU A 211 -12.18 8.71 17.89
C LEU A 211 -13.58 9.26 17.58
N TYR A 212 -14.49 8.35 17.24
CA TYR A 212 -15.81 8.71 16.72
C TYR A 212 -16.69 9.44 17.73
N ARG A 213 -16.55 9.13 19.03
CA ARG A 213 -17.32 9.78 20.10
C ARG A 213 -16.97 11.25 20.22
N GLU A 214 -15.68 11.56 20.22
CA GLU A 214 -15.11 12.90 20.30
C GLU A 214 -15.51 13.70 19.06
N ALA A 215 -15.35 13.13 17.87
CA ALA A 215 -15.78 13.77 16.61
C ALA A 215 -17.27 14.15 16.60
N ALA A 216 -18.15 13.25 17.07
CA ALA A 216 -19.58 13.50 17.14
C ALA A 216 -19.96 14.54 18.21
N ALA A 217 -19.22 14.57 19.32
CA ALA A 217 -19.43 15.48 20.44
C ALA A 217 -18.98 16.92 20.16
N LEU A 218 -18.05 17.12 19.22
CA LEU A 218 -17.55 18.45 18.84
C LEU A 218 -18.51 19.23 17.95
N LEU A 219 -19.34 18.56 17.13
CA LEU A 219 -20.21 19.23 16.15
C LEU A 219 -21.13 20.32 16.73
N PRO A 220 -21.80 20.13 17.88
CA PRO A 220 -22.67 21.16 18.46
C PRO A 220 -21.97 22.49 18.79
N TYR A 221 -20.64 22.49 18.89
CA TYR A 221 -19.85 23.68 19.20
C TYR A 221 -19.40 24.45 17.95
N VAL A 222 -19.64 23.92 16.74
CA VAL A 222 -19.27 24.59 15.48
C VAL A 222 -20.32 25.63 15.12
N ASN A 223 -19.91 26.90 15.06
CA ASN A 223 -20.73 27.98 14.52
C ASN A 223 -20.59 28.06 12.98
N GLU A 224 -21.70 27.84 12.27
CA GLU A 224 -21.70 27.84 10.80
C GLU A 224 -21.41 29.21 10.20
N GLY A 225 -21.70 30.30 10.92
CA GLY A 225 -21.45 31.66 10.45
C GLY A 225 -19.97 32.05 10.46
N GLU A 226 -19.12 31.29 11.15
CA GLU A 226 -17.69 31.56 11.29
C GLU A 226 -16.81 30.75 10.33
N VAL A 227 -17.41 29.82 9.58
CA VAL A 227 -16.66 28.83 8.78
C VAL A 227 -17.16 28.82 7.35
N ALA A 228 -16.25 28.65 6.39
CA ALA A 228 -16.62 28.47 4.99
C ALA A 228 -17.65 27.31 4.85
N PRO A 229 -18.76 27.48 4.08
CA PRO A 229 -19.85 26.50 4.02
C PRO A 229 -19.41 25.08 3.65
N ALA A 230 -18.39 24.95 2.79
CA ALA A 230 -17.85 23.66 2.39
C ALA A 230 -17.18 22.90 3.55
N ILE A 231 -16.46 23.60 4.42
CA ILE A 231 -15.77 23.01 5.58
C ILE A 231 -16.81 22.57 6.61
N CYS A 232 -17.77 23.43 6.94
CA CYS A 232 -18.85 23.10 7.86
C CYS A 232 -19.68 21.89 7.38
N LYS A 233 -20.05 21.87 6.09
CA LYS A 233 -20.78 20.73 5.48
C LYS A 233 -20.00 19.42 5.60
N ARG A 234 -18.69 19.46 5.39
CA ARG A 234 -17.81 18.30 5.54
C ARG A 234 -17.76 17.82 6.99
N ALA A 235 -17.58 18.73 7.95
CA ALA A 235 -17.54 18.40 9.37
C ALA A 235 -18.86 17.76 9.84
N LYS A 236 -20.00 18.31 9.43
CA LYS A 236 -21.34 17.74 9.69
C LYS A 236 -21.46 16.29 9.19
N ARG A 237 -21.09 16.06 7.93
CA ARG A 237 -21.15 14.72 7.32
C ARG A 237 -20.28 13.72 8.08
N ILE A 238 -19.07 14.12 8.47
CA ILE A 238 -18.16 13.27 9.24
C ILE A 238 -18.78 12.93 10.61
N ALA A 239 -19.26 13.94 11.34
CA ALA A 239 -19.86 13.73 12.65
C ALA A 239 -21.13 12.85 12.59
N GLU A 240 -21.92 12.95 11.52
CA GLU A 240 -23.07 12.07 11.28
C GLU A 240 -22.63 10.62 11.07
N VAL A 241 -21.62 10.37 10.22
CA VAL A 241 -21.02 9.03 10.04
C VAL A 241 -20.50 8.47 11.38
N CYS A 242 -19.85 9.31 12.18
CA CYS A 242 -19.37 8.92 13.51
C CYS A 242 -20.52 8.50 14.43
N ARG A 243 -21.67 9.21 14.43
CA ARG A 243 -22.85 8.84 15.22
C ARG A 243 -23.42 7.50 14.78
N SER A 244 -23.54 7.27 13.47
CA SER A 244 -24.02 5.98 12.94
C SER A 244 -23.12 4.82 13.34
N LYS A 245 -21.80 5.02 13.38
CA LYS A 245 -20.83 4.02 13.85
C LYS A 245 -20.90 3.72 15.35
N LEU A 246 -21.47 4.61 16.16
CA LEU A 246 -21.66 4.39 17.59
C LEU A 246 -22.98 3.69 17.92
N ALA A 247 -23.93 3.67 16.97
CA ALA A 247 -25.26 3.11 17.15
C ALA A 247 -25.42 1.66 16.64
N GLY A 248 -24.43 1.14 15.90
CA GLY A 248 -24.37 -0.25 15.42
C GLY A 248 -23.26 -1.02 16.10
#